data_AF-A0A963NUN8-F1
#
_entry.id   AF-A0A963NUN8-F1
#
_cell.length_a   1.000
_cell.length_b   1.000
_cell.length_c   1.000
_cell.angle_alpha   90.00
_cell.angle_beta   90.00
_cell.angle_gamma   90.00
#
_symmetry.space_group_name_H-M   'P 1'
#
loop_
_entity.id
_entity.type
_entity.pdbx_description
1 polymer ?
#
loop_
_entity_poly.entity_id
_entity_poly.type
_entity_poly.pdbx_seq_one_letter_code
_entity_poly.pdbx_strand_id
1 'polypeptide(L)'
;PSTLLFVVRTVAHLWRQEAQSRNAQEIAKRGAELYDRLAGFVDDLDKVGKNLGQAQDAYTKAYNKLSQNKGNVIRQAEMLKELGVKPTRSLPAPLVDRALDEEGMPASPPPQEMEPGSPAT
;
A
#
# COMPACT_ATOMS: atom_id res chain seq x y z
N PRO A 1 10.62 44.35 62.19
CA PRO A 1 10.62 42.88 62.39
C PRO A 1 9.93 42.15 61.22
N SER A 2 10.66 41.31 60.49
CA SER A 2 10.32 40.78 59.14
C SER A 2 9.88 39.31 59.11
N THR A 3 9.81 38.64 60.25
CA THR A 3 9.67 37.17 60.36
C THR A 3 8.32 36.64 59.89
N LEU A 4 7.20 37.33 60.16
CA LEU A 4 5.87 36.89 59.72
C LEU A 4 5.71 36.97 58.19
N LEU A 5 6.21 38.04 57.57
CA LEU A 5 6.22 38.19 56.11
C LEU A 5 7.07 37.12 55.43
N PHE A 6 8.16 36.70 56.08
CA PHE A 6 8.97 35.59 55.61
C PHE A 6 8.18 34.28 55.62
N VAL A 7 7.50 33.93 56.72
CA VAL A 7 6.69 32.70 56.83
C VAL A 7 5.57 32.67 55.79
N VAL A 8 4.82 33.77 55.60
CA VAL A 8 3.74 33.82 54.60
C VAL A 8 4.28 33.66 53.17
N ARG A 9 5.42 34.30 52.85
CA ARG A 9 6.08 34.13 51.54
C ARG A 9 6.55 32.68 51.34
N THR A 10 7.04 32.01 52.38
CA THR A 10 7.44 30.61 52.33
C THR A 10 6.25 29.70 52.07
N VAL A 11 5.12 29.90 52.74
CA VAL A 11 3.88 29.12 52.49
C VAL A 11 3.39 29.34 51.05
N ALA A 12 3.37 30.58 50.57
CA ALA A 12 3.00 30.89 49.19
C ALA A 12 3.95 30.23 48.16
N HIS A 13 5.25 30.17 48.49
CA HIS A 13 6.23 29.48 47.65
C HIS A 13 6.01 27.96 47.63
N LEU A 14 5.74 27.36 48.80
CA LEU A 14 5.45 25.94 48.93
C LEU A 14 4.22 25.54 48.12
N TRP A 15 3.15 26.33 48.17
CA TRP A 15 1.94 26.08 47.39
C TRP A 15 2.18 26.17 45.88
N ARG A 16 3.01 27.13 45.45
CA ARG A 16 3.39 27.26 44.04
C ARG A 16 4.22 26.05 43.57
N GLN A 17 5.16 25.60 44.40
CA GLN A 17 5.97 24.42 44.11
C GLN A 17 5.10 23.15 44.03
N GLU A 18 4.16 22.98 44.96
CA GLU A 18 3.21 21.85 44.95
C GLU A 18 2.35 21.87 43.68
N ALA A 19 1.79 23.03 43.33
CA ALA A 19 0.99 23.18 42.11
C ALA A 19 1.81 22.89 40.84
N GLN A 20 3.07 23.34 40.78
CA GLN A 20 3.96 23.06 39.65
C GLN A 20 4.32 21.57 39.57
N SER A 21 4.58 20.92 40.71
CA SER A 21 4.83 19.48 40.80
C SER A 21 3.62 18.68 40.28
N ARG A 22 2.42 19.00 40.75
CA ARG A 22 1.17 18.36 40.31
C ARG A 22 0.92 18.56 38.82
N ASN A 23 1.14 19.76 38.30
CA ASN A 23 1.00 20.04 36.86
C ASN A 23 2.01 19.24 36.03
N ALA A 24 3.27 19.13 36.48
CA ALA A 24 4.29 18.34 35.80
C ALA A 24 3.91 16.84 35.76
N GLN A 25 3.37 16.31 36.85
CA GLN A 25 2.88 14.92 36.91
C GLN A 25 1.71 14.68 35.94
N GLU A 26 0.74 15.59 35.89
CA GLU A 26 -0.39 15.49 34.96
C GLU A 26 0.05 15.59 33.50
N ILE A 27 1.02 16.46 33.19
CA ILE A 27 1.61 16.57 31.85
C ILE A 27 2.32 15.27 31.48
N ALA A 28 3.12 14.70 32.39
CA ALA A 28 3.82 13.44 32.14
C ALA A 28 2.83 12.29 31.90
N LYS A 29 1.77 12.18 32.72
CA LYS A 29 0.73 11.17 32.56
C LYS A 29 0.02 11.30 31.21
N ARG A 30 -0.46 12.51 30.87
CA ARG A 30 -1.12 12.76 29.59
C ARG A 30 -0.18 12.55 28.40
N GLY A 31 1.10 12.88 28.56
CA GLY A 31 2.14 12.66 27.56
C GLY A 31 2.33 11.17 27.29
N ALA A 32 2.40 10.34 28.34
CA ALA A 32 2.48 8.89 28.20
C ALA A 32 1.23 8.31 27.50
N GLU A 33 0.03 8.69 27.96
CA GLU A 33 -1.23 8.24 27.33
C GLU A 33 -1.33 8.65 25.85
N LEU A 34 -0.86 9.86 25.52
CA LEU A 34 -0.83 10.35 24.14
C LEU A 34 0.15 9.53 23.29
N TYR A 35 1.34 9.25 23.83
CA TYR A 35 2.36 8.48 23.12
C TYR A 35 1.88 7.06 22.84
N ASP A 36 1.28 6.39 23.83
CA ASP A 36 0.73 5.04 23.67
C ASP A 36 -0.36 5.00 22.58
N ARG A 37 -1.25 6.00 22.57
CA ARG A 37 -2.28 6.13 21.52
C ARG A 37 -1.68 6.37 20.14
N LEU A 38 -0.64 7.19 20.06
CA LEU A 38 0.06 7.45 18.80
C LEU A 38 0.71 6.17 18.28
N ALA A 39 1.38 5.41 19.15
CA ALA A 39 1.97 4.13 18.80
C ALA A 39 0.92 3.15 18.26
N GLY A 40 -0.22 3.00 18.96
CA GLY A 40 -1.33 2.17 18.49
C GLY A 40 -1.89 2.62 17.14
N PHE A 41 -1.97 3.93 16.91
CA PHE A 41 -2.42 4.47 15.62
C PHE A 41 -1.44 4.15 14.48
N VAL A 42 -0.13 4.19 14.73
CA VAL A 42 0.89 3.78 13.75
C VAL A 42 0.74 2.30 13.39
N ASP A 43 0.51 1.43 14.37
CA ASP A 43 0.27 0.00 14.12
C ASP A 43 -0.98 -0.24 13.28
N ASP A 44 -2.06 0.50 13.54
CA ASP A 44 -3.29 0.40 12.75
C ASP A 44 -3.09 0.89 11.31
N LEU A 45 -2.31 1.96 11.10
CA LEU A 45 -1.95 2.42 9.75
C LEU A 45 -1.08 1.39 9.00
N ASP A 46 -0.15 0.71 9.67
CA ASP A 46 0.65 -0.35 9.06
C ASP A 46 -0.23 -1.52 8.60
N LYS A 47 -1.22 -1.93 9.41
CA LYS A 47 -2.21 -2.95 9.03
C LYS A 47 -3.02 -2.52 7.81
N VAL A 48 -3.47 -1.26 7.76
CA VAL A 48 -4.19 -0.72 6.61
C VAL A 48 -3.32 -0.77 5.35
N GLY A 49 -2.05 -0.34 5.45
CA GLY A 49 -1.10 -0.40 4.33
C GLY A 49 -0.92 -1.82 3.79
N LYS A 50 -0.78 -2.81 4.68
CA LYS A 50 -0.70 -4.24 4.30
C LYS A 50 -1.96 -4.72 3.58
N ASN A 51 -3.14 -4.40 4.10
CA ASN A 51 -4.41 -4.79 3.49
C ASN A 51 -4.62 -4.15 2.12
N LEU A 52 -4.20 -2.89 1.95
CA LEU A 52 -4.25 -2.21 0.66
C LEU A 52 -3.31 -2.86 -0.36
N GLY A 53 -2.10 -3.26 0.06
CA GLY A 53 -1.18 -4.04 -0.79
C GLY A 53 -1.80 -5.36 -1.24
N GLN A 54 -2.42 -6.10 -0.31
CA GLN A 54 -3.13 -7.35 -0.65
C GLN A 54 -4.30 -7.13 -1.60
N ALA A 55 -5.08 -6.06 -1.40
CA ALA A 55 -6.17 -5.69 -2.30
C ALA A 55 -5.66 -5.36 -3.71
N GLN A 56 -4.55 -4.62 -3.80
CA GLN A 56 -3.90 -4.30 -5.07
C GLN A 56 -3.39 -5.55 -5.79
N ASP A 57 -2.79 -6.48 -5.06
CA ASP A 57 -2.34 -7.76 -5.62
C ASP A 57 -3.51 -8.61 -6.12
N ALA A 58 -4.59 -8.68 -5.34
CA ALA A 58 -5.80 -9.39 -5.73
C ALA A 58 -6.45 -8.78 -6.98
N TYR A 59 -6.52 -7.45 -7.04
CA TYR A 59 -6.98 -6.72 -8.22
C TYR A 59 -6.13 -7.04 -9.45
N THR A 60 -4.79 -6.95 -9.31
CA THR A 60 -3.86 -7.21 -10.41
C THR A 60 -4.00 -8.66 -10.90
N LYS A 61 -4.06 -9.64 -9.99
CA LYS A 61 -4.30 -11.05 -10.35
C LYS A 61 -5.63 -11.25 -11.07
N ALA A 62 -6.70 -10.61 -10.62
CA ALA A 62 -8.01 -10.69 -11.27
C ALA A 62 -7.98 -10.06 -12.67
N TYR A 63 -7.35 -8.90 -12.81
CA TYR A 63 -7.20 -8.20 -14.09
C TYR A 63 -6.38 -9.00 -15.09
N ASN A 64 -5.31 -9.65 -14.64
CA ASN A 64 -4.46 -10.50 -15.48
C ASN A 64 -5.25 -11.73 -15.96
N LYS A 65 -6.06 -12.35 -15.10
CA LYS A 65 -6.96 -13.45 -15.50
C LYS A 65 -8.04 -13.00 -16.49
N LEU A 66 -8.52 -11.76 -16.35
CA LEU A 66 -9.52 -11.18 -17.23
C LEU A 66 -8.96 -10.92 -18.63
N SER A 67 -7.75 -10.34 -18.74
CA SER A 67 -7.25 -9.76 -20.00
C SER A 67 -5.86 -10.19 -20.48
N GLN A 68 -4.93 -10.60 -19.61
CA GLN A 68 -3.51 -10.77 -20.01
C GLN A 68 -3.06 -12.23 -20.14
N ASN A 69 -3.65 -13.16 -19.37
CA ASN A 69 -3.16 -14.54 -19.34
C ASN A 69 -3.39 -15.29 -20.68
N LYS A 70 -2.62 -16.35 -20.94
CA LYS A 70 -2.68 -17.22 -22.12
C LYS A 70 -4.06 -17.88 -22.34
N GLY A 71 -4.92 -17.89 -21.33
CA GLY A 71 -6.33 -18.28 -21.42
C GLY A 71 -7.27 -17.25 -20.80
N ASN A 72 -7.03 -15.96 -21.06
CA ASN A 72 -7.85 -14.89 -20.49
C ASN A 72 -9.32 -15.01 -20.91
N VAL A 73 -10.21 -14.59 -20.02
CA VAL A 73 -11.66 -14.79 -20.16
C VAL A 73 -12.24 -13.99 -21.32
N ILE A 74 -11.66 -12.81 -21.63
CA ILE A 74 -12.09 -11.99 -22.76
C ILE A 74 -11.87 -12.75 -24.09
N ARG A 75 -10.70 -13.37 -24.26
CA ARG A 75 -10.40 -14.19 -25.44
C ARG A 75 -11.36 -15.37 -25.56
N GLN A 76 -11.62 -16.09 -24.46
CA GLN A 76 -12.58 -17.19 -24.46
C GLN A 76 -13.99 -16.73 -24.85
N ALA A 77 -14.41 -15.55 -24.37
CA ALA A 77 -15.70 -14.96 -24.71
C ALA A 77 -15.80 -14.55 -26.19
N GLU A 78 -14.74 -13.99 -26.78
CA GLU A 78 -14.72 -13.67 -28.21
C GLU A 78 -14.67 -14.93 -29.08
N MET A 79 -13.90 -15.97 -28.71
CA MET A 79 -13.94 -17.26 -29.41
C MET A 79 -15.35 -17.88 -29.43
N LEU A 80 -16.09 -17.77 -28.32
CA LEU A 80 -17.49 -18.23 -28.27
C LEU A 80 -18.40 -17.43 -29.21
N LYS A 81 -18.15 -16.13 -29.35
CA LYS A 81 -18.87 -15.26 -30.28
C LYS A 81 -18.59 -15.63 -31.74
N GLU A 82 -17.34 -15.96 -32.07
CA GLU A 82 -16.95 -16.50 -33.38
C GLU A 82 -17.65 -17.83 -33.69
N LEU A 83 -17.82 -18.68 -32.67
CA LEU A 83 -18.55 -19.96 -32.78
C LEU A 83 -20.09 -19.81 -32.86
N GLY A 84 -20.61 -18.58 -32.89
CA GLY A 84 -22.03 -18.31 -33.15
C GLY A 84 -22.86 -17.95 -31.92
N VAL A 85 -22.25 -17.78 -30.75
CA VAL A 85 -22.94 -17.21 -29.58
C VAL A 85 -23.19 -15.72 -29.82
N LYS A 86 -24.43 -15.26 -29.65
CA LYS A 86 -24.82 -13.85 -29.82
C LYS A 86 -25.01 -13.17 -28.45
N PRO A 87 -24.01 -12.46 -27.92
CA PRO A 87 -24.15 -11.80 -26.63
C PRO A 87 -25.07 -10.56 -26.73
N THR A 88 -25.87 -10.33 -25.69
CA THR A 88 -26.79 -9.18 -25.60
C THR A 88 -26.05 -7.85 -25.39
N ARG A 89 -24.83 -7.90 -24.83
CA ARG A 89 -23.95 -6.74 -24.64
C ARG A 89 -22.54 -7.07 -25.12
N SER A 90 -21.91 -6.12 -25.80
CA SER A 90 -20.54 -6.27 -26.28
C SER A 90 -19.55 -5.67 -25.30
N LEU A 91 -18.37 -6.28 -25.21
CA LEU A 91 -17.24 -5.72 -24.48
C LEU A 91 -16.67 -4.51 -25.24
N PRO A 92 -16.10 -3.52 -24.55
CA PRO A 92 -15.49 -2.37 -25.22
C PRO A 92 -14.25 -2.81 -26.02
N ALA A 93 -14.20 -2.40 -27.29
CA ALA A 93 -13.13 -2.71 -28.25
C ALA A 93 -11.70 -2.57 -27.69
N PRO A 94 -11.31 -1.47 -27.00
CA PRO A 94 -9.93 -1.33 -26.52
C PRO A 94 -9.53 -2.35 -25.44
N LEU A 95 -10.48 -2.98 -24.74
CA LEU A 95 -10.17 -4.07 -23.81
C LEU A 95 -10.02 -5.41 -24.52
N VAL A 96 -10.77 -5.60 -25.62
CA VAL A 96 -10.72 -6.80 -26.44
C VAL A 96 -9.40 -6.84 -27.21
N ASP A 97 -9.04 -5.75 -27.90
CA ASP A 97 -7.80 -5.67 -28.68
C ASP A 97 -6.58 -5.95 -27.80
N ARG A 98 -6.48 -5.31 -26.64
CA ARG A 98 -5.38 -5.54 -25.68
C ARG A 98 -5.32 -6.97 -25.15
N ALA A 99 -6.45 -7.66 -25.06
CA ALA A 99 -6.50 -9.05 -24.62
C ALA A 99 -6.15 -10.05 -25.74
N LEU A 100 -6.25 -9.63 -27.01
CA LEU A 100 -5.89 -10.42 -28.19
C LEU A 100 -4.44 -10.17 -28.64
N ASP A 101 -3.95 -8.93 -28.53
CA ASP A 101 -2.62 -8.48 -28.99
C ASP A 101 -1.44 -9.18 -28.28
N GLU A 102 -1.62 -9.73 -27.08
CA GLU A 102 -0.55 -10.44 -26.34
C GLU A 102 -0.14 -11.80 -26.96
N GLU A 103 -0.76 -12.24 -28.06
CA GLU A 103 -0.21 -13.31 -28.93
C GLU A 103 0.90 -12.81 -29.89
N GLY A 104 1.15 -11.49 -29.96
CA GLY A 104 1.98 -10.87 -30.99
C GLY A 104 3.49 -10.76 -30.73
N MET A 105 3.99 -11.10 -29.53
CA MET A 105 5.44 -11.20 -29.32
C MET A 105 5.89 -12.66 -29.53
N PRO A 106 6.47 -13.02 -30.69
CA PRO A 106 7.33 -14.19 -30.71
C PRO A 106 8.43 -13.93 -29.68
N ALA A 107 8.61 -14.86 -28.74
CA ALA A 107 9.81 -14.94 -27.93
C ALA A 107 10.99 -14.73 -28.87
N SER A 108 11.77 -13.66 -28.64
CA SER A 108 12.93 -13.34 -29.47
C SER A 108 13.73 -14.62 -29.67
N PRO A 109 14.07 -15.00 -30.92
CA PRO A 109 14.89 -16.18 -31.13
C PRO A 109 16.17 -16.02 -30.30
N PRO A 110 16.64 -17.10 -29.63
CA PRO A 110 17.88 -17.03 -28.86
C PRO A 110 18.98 -16.44 -29.77
N PRO A 111 19.91 -15.65 -29.21
CA PRO A 111 21.01 -15.07 -29.98
C PRO A 111 21.64 -16.19 -30.79
N GLN A 112 21.49 -16.13 -32.12
CA GLN A 112 22.10 -17.12 -33.00
C GLN A 112 23.60 -17.05 -32.76
N GLU A 113 24.17 -18.13 -32.24
CA GLU A 113 25.60 -18.33 -32.15
C GLU A 113 26.15 -18.12 -33.56
N MET A 114 26.84 -17.01 -33.76
CA MET A 114 27.67 -16.81 -34.93
C MET A 114 28.84 -17.78 -34.80
N GLU A 115 28.67 -18.99 -35.35
CA GLU A 115 29.78 -19.87 -35.70
C GLU A 115 30.77 -19.07 -36.58
N PRO A 116 32.00 -18.80 -36.14
CA PRO A 116 33.00 -18.27 -37.04
C PRO A 116 33.46 -19.41 -37.94
N GLY A 117 32.93 -19.43 -39.17
CA GLY A 117 33.43 -20.30 -40.23
C GLY A 117 34.95 -20.11 -40.42
N SER A 118 35.71 -21.18 -40.18
CA SER A 118 36.87 -21.49 -41.03
C SER A 118 36.37 -21.76 -42.45
N PRO A 119 37.10 -21.47 -43.55
CA PRO A 119 38.53 -21.78 -43.73
C PRO A 119 39.34 -20.85 -44.67
N ALA A 120 40.62 -21.22 -44.88
CA ALA A 120 41.60 -20.77 -45.90
C ALA A 120 42.17 -19.34 -45.71
N THR A 121 43.48 -19.08 -45.67
CA THR A 121 44.71 -19.72 -46.16
C THR A 121 45.82 -19.55 -45.11
#